data_AF-A0A0C2X8C7-F1
#
_entry.id   AF-A0A0C2X8C7-F1
#
_cell.length_a   1.000
_cell.length_b   1.000
_cell.length_c   1.000
_cell.angle_alpha   90.00
_cell.angle_beta   90.00
_cell.angle_gamma   90.00
#
_symmetry.space_group_name_H-M   'P 1'
#
loop_
_entity.id
_entity.type
_entity.pdbx_description
1 polymer ?
#
loop_
_entity_poly.entity_id
_entity_poly.type
_entity_poly.pdbx_seq_one_letter_code
_entity_poly.pdbx_strand_id
1 'polypeptide(L)'
;MIASSGSVGSVLTVSPDGLLIAIPETRYAHSVQCSHATTMLTTLRLKCLIEGEDIVFPVTAGCDDEVSDLKELIRSERALDSLKDIDPHTLELWKPKDSNPIAAERNNLVERIVLLGDISTFADELDPSETVFSIFPTQPPRGYIHIIVKVPHINLFPPHVLLISSLSRLRILRATLISSHIPWLSFIGY
;
A
#
# COMPACT_ATOMS: atom_id res chain seq x y z
N MET A 1 -13.04 16.19 -57.19
CA MET A 1 -11.84 17.04 -57.05
C MET A 1 -10.64 16.12 -56.85
N ILE A 2 -9.70 16.22 -57.79
CA ILE A 2 -8.31 15.71 -57.85
C ILE A 2 -8.05 14.26 -57.41
N ALA A 3 -8.02 13.35 -58.38
CA ALA A 3 -7.35 12.07 -58.26
C ALA A 3 -5.86 12.27 -58.62
N SER A 4 -4.96 12.09 -57.66
CA SER A 4 -3.51 12.09 -57.88
C SER A 4 -3.03 10.68 -58.20
N SER A 5 -2.73 10.41 -59.47
CA SER A 5 -2.03 9.22 -59.94
C SER A 5 -0.53 9.39 -59.69
N GLY A 6 -0.02 8.81 -58.58
CA GLY A 6 1.41 8.73 -58.30
C GLY A 6 2.06 7.65 -59.16
N SER A 7 2.91 8.06 -60.10
CA SER A 7 3.77 7.16 -60.88
C SER A 7 4.93 6.69 -59.99
N VAL A 8 4.93 5.41 -59.62
CA VAL A 8 6.03 4.76 -58.88
C VAL A 8 7.19 4.47 -59.83
N GLY A 9 8.28 5.24 -59.68
CA GLY A 9 9.54 4.99 -60.37
C GLY A 9 10.32 3.88 -59.67
N SER A 10 10.59 2.79 -60.37
CA SER A 10 11.48 1.74 -59.89
C SER A 10 12.93 2.23 -59.94
N VAL A 11 13.62 2.19 -58.80
CA VAL A 11 15.05 2.51 -58.71
C VAL A 11 15.84 1.24 -58.96
N LEU A 12 16.67 1.24 -60.01
CA LEU A 12 17.60 0.15 -60.32
C LEU A 12 18.97 0.50 -59.78
N THR A 13 19.53 -0.35 -58.93
CA THR A 13 20.91 -0.22 -58.44
C THR A 13 21.77 -1.32 -59.05
N VAL A 14 22.94 -0.96 -59.58
CA VAL A 14 23.88 -1.89 -60.22
C VAL A 14 24.85 -2.46 -59.18
N SER A 15 24.85 -3.79 -59.04
CA SER A 15 25.82 -4.53 -58.24
C SER A 15 27.20 -4.56 -58.94
N PRO A 16 28.34 -4.58 -58.22
CA PRO A 16 29.68 -4.59 -58.81
C PRO A 16 29.98 -5.76 -59.76
N ASP A 17 29.20 -6.84 -59.72
CA ASP A 17 29.32 -7.99 -60.64
C ASP A 17 28.47 -7.87 -61.92
N GLY A 18 27.86 -6.70 -62.18
CA GLY A 18 27.07 -6.46 -63.39
C GLY A 18 25.70 -7.15 -63.43
N LEU A 19 25.29 -7.78 -62.33
CA LEU A 19 23.99 -8.43 -62.22
C LEU A 19 22.92 -7.39 -61.84
N LEU A 20 21.93 -7.18 -62.71
CA LEU A 20 20.74 -6.36 -62.42
C LEU A 20 19.79 -7.15 -61.52
N ILE A 21 19.68 -6.74 -60.26
CA ILE A 21 18.77 -7.36 -59.29
C ILE A 21 17.56 -6.44 -59.14
N ALA A 22 16.39 -6.90 -59.56
CA ALA A 22 15.13 -6.23 -59.30
C ALA A 22 14.74 -6.48 -57.83
N ILE A 23 14.73 -5.44 -57.00
CA ILE A 23 14.28 -5.52 -55.61
C ILE A 23 12.74 -5.46 -55.63
N PRO A 24 12.02 -6.53 -55.27
CA PRO A 24 10.57 -6.44 -55.13
C PRO A 24 10.24 -5.52 -53.96
N GLU A 25 9.41 -4.52 -54.23
CA GLU A 25 8.88 -3.59 -53.24
C GLU A 25 8.01 -4.36 -52.25
N THR A 26 8.61 -4.79 -51.14
CA THR A 26 7.87 -5.42 -50.05
C THR A 26 6.99 -4.34 -49.42
N ARG A 27 5.70 -4.39 -49.76
CA ARG A 27 4.67 -3.70 -49.00
C ARG A 27 4.80 -4.15 -47.55
N TYR A 28 5.42 -3.31 -46.73
CA TYR A 28 5.33 -3.38 -45.28
C TYR A 28 3.85 -3.21 -44.94
N ALA A 29 3.16 -4.33 -44.75
CA ALA A 29 1.95 -4.34 -43.96
C ALA A 29 2.34 -3.75 -42.61
N HIS A 30 1.76 -2.61 -42.27
CA HIS A 30 1.82 -2.00 -40.95
C HIS A 30 1.01 -2.90 -40.00
N SER A 31 1.53 -4.10 -39.76
CA SER A 31 1.22 -4.92 -38.62
C SER A 31 1.68 -4.08 -37.43
N VAL A 32 0.73 -3.39 -36.81
CA VAL A 32 0.86 -2.96 -35.42
C VAL A 32 0.99 -4.25 -34.62
N GLN A 33 2.21 -4.76 -34.57
CA GLN A 33 2.61 -5.79 -33.67
C GLN A 33 2.62 -5.10 -32.32
N CYS A 34 1.48 -5.14 -31.64
CA CYS A 34 1.44 -4.99 -30.19
C CYS A 34 2.32 -6.10 -29.65
N SER A 35 3.61 -5.81 -29.50
CA SER A 35 4.48 -6.58 -28.63
C SER A 35 3.90 -6.39 -27.23
N HIS A 36 2.92 -7.24 -26.89
CA HIS A 36 2.73 -7.65 -25.51
C HIS A 36 4.07 -8.26 -25.11
N ALA A 37 4.96 -7.40 -24.64
CA ALA A 37 6.05 -7.82 -23.80
C ALA A 37 5.38 -8.70 -22.75
N THR A 38 5.74 -9.97 -22.74
CA THR A 38 5.42 -10.86 -21.64
C THR A 38 6.12 -10.24 -20.44
N THR A 39 5.45 -9.28 -19.79
CA THR A 39 5.85 -8.74 -18.50
C THR A 39 6.01 -9.96 -17.63
N MET A 40 7.26 -10.29 -17.29
CA MET A 40 7.53 -11.31 -16.30
C MET A 40 6.71 -10.88 -15.08
N LEU A 41 5.65 -11.64 -14.78
CA LEU A 41 4.72 -11.34 -13.69
C LEU A 41 5.53 -11.38 -12.40
N THR A 42 6.07 -10.23 -12.04
CA THR A 42 6.83 -10.07 -10.82
C THR A 42 5.82 -9.89 -9.72
N THR A 43 5.85 -10.81 -8.77
CA THR A 43 4.96 -10.77 -7.60
C THR A 43 5.76 -10.28 -6.41
N LEU A 44 5.18 -9.39 -5.62
CA LEU A 44 5.74 -8.88 -4.38
C LEU A 44 5.02 -9.50 -3.20
N ARG A 45 5.80 -9.96 -2.23
CA ARG A 45 5.26 -10.47 -0.97
C ARG A 45 5.30 -9.37 0.08
N LEU A 46 4.13 -8.84 0.41
CA LEU A 46 3.92 -7.74 1.33
C LEU A 46 3.51 -8.27 2.71
N LYS A 47 3.88 -7.55 3.77
CA LYS A 47 3.47 -7.86 5.15
C LYS A 47 2.50 -6.79 5.60
N CYS A 48 1.30 -7.23 5.92
CA CYS A 48 0.18 -6.39 6.29
C CYS A 48 -0.10 -6.53 7.78
N LEU A 49 -0.50 -5.42 8.41
CA LEU A 49 -0.97 -5.39 9.79
C LEU A 49 -2.26 -4.59 9.84
N ILE A 50 -3.28 -5.10 10.53
CA ILE A 50 -4.52 -4.36 10.80
C ILE A 50 -4.28 -3.44 12.00
N GLU A 51 -4.67 -2.17 11.89
CA GLU A 51 -4.59 -1.22 13.00
C GLU A 51 -5.34 -1.74 14.24
N GLY A 52 -4.66 -1.75 15.38
CA GLY A 52 -5.21 -2.28 16.63
C GLY A 52 -5.01 -3.78 16.85
N GLU A 53 -4.39 -4.50 15.91
CA GLU A 53 -4.00 -5.90 16.06
C GLU A 53 -2.49 -6.08 16.18
N ASP A 54 -2.05 -7.23 16.72
CA ASP A 54 -0.64 -7.66 16.78
C ASP A 54 -0.30 -8.74 15.75
N ILE A 55 -1.25 -9.12 14.87
CA ILE A 55 -1.08 -10.25 13.95
C ILE A 55 -0.71 -9.75 12.56
N VAL A 56 0.58 -9.82 12.24
CA VAL A 56 1.09 -9.57 10.88
C VAL A 56 0.80 -10.77 9.98
N PHE A 57 0.30 -10.53 8.77
CA PHE A 57 0.04 -11.57 7.77
C PHE A 57 0.65 -11.19 6.41
N PRO A 58 1.11 -12.17 5.62
CA PRO A 58 1.63 -11.91 4.29
C PRO A 58 0.51 -11.82 3.24
N VAL A 59 0.67 -10.95 2.26
CA VAL A 59 -0.16 -10.87 1.04
C VAL A 59 0.78 -10.90 -0.17
N THR A 60 0.41 -11.61 -1.23
CA THR A 60 1.18 -11.65 -2.47
C THR A 60 0.38 -10.93 -3.56
N ALA A 61 0.97 -9.88 -4.14
CA ALA A 61 0.35 -9.08 -5.19
C ALA A 61 1.27 -9.02 -6.42
N GLY A 62 0.70 -8.89 -7.60
CA GLY A 62 1.42 -8.55 -8.83
C GLY A 62 1.95 -7.11 -8.77
N CYS A 63 3.06 -6.86 -9.46
CA CYS A 63 3.62 -5.51 -9.62
C CYS A 63 2.68 -4.57 -10.37
N ASP A 64 1.92 -5.10 -11.34
CA ASP A 64 0.98 -4.34 -12.16
C ASP A 64 -0.41 -4.21 -11.51
N ASP A 65 -0.64 -4.90 -10.39
CA ASP A 65 -1.89 -4.79 -9.64
C ASP A 65 -2.02 -3.37 -9.08
N GLU A 66 -3.25 -2.87 -9.02
CA GLU A 66 -3.55 -1.59 -8.38
C GLU A 66 -3.69 -1.76 -6.85
N VAL A 67 -3.59 -0.66 -6.11
CA VAL A 67 -3.91 -0.64 -4.68
C VAL A 67 -5.36 -1.07 -4.43
N SER A 68 -6.28 -0.82 -5.36
CA SER A 68 -7.65 -1.31 -5.33
C SER A 68 -7.71 -2.85 -5.28
N ASP A 69 -7.00 -3.55 -6.18
CA ASP A 69 -6.86 -5.01 -6.19
C ASP A 69 -6.21 -5.51 -4.89
N LEU A 70 -5.22 -4.79 -4.38
CA LEU A 70 -4.55 -5.12 -3.13
C LEU A 70 -5.50 -5.10 -1.93
N LYS A 71 -6.48 -4.18 -1.89
CA LYS A 71 -7.53 -4.17 -0.85
C LYS A 71 -8.40 -5.43 -0.92
N GLU A 72 -8.74 -5.90 -2.11
CA GLU A 72 -9.48 -7.16 -2.30
C GLU A 72 -8.67 -8.37 -1.82
N LEU A 73 -7.38 -8.43 -2.17
CA LEU A 73 -6.47 -9.48 -1.73
C LEU A 73 -6.36 -9.52 -0.20
N ILE A 74 -6.14 -8.37 0.44
CA ILE A 74 -6.08 -8.24 1.90
C ILE A 74 -7.37 -8.74 2.56
N ARG A 75 -8.53 -8.35 2.03
CA ARG A 75 -9.83 -8.82 2.51
C ARG A 75 -9.94 -10.32 2.36
N SER A 76 -9.58 -10.88 1.20
CA SER A 76 -9.71 -12.32 0.94
C SER A 76 -8.88 -13.17 1.91
N GLU A 77 -7.66 -12.74 2.24
CA GLU A 77 -6.76 -13.42 3.18
C GLU A 77 -7.30 -13.41 4.62
N ARG A 78 -8.10 -12.39 4.97
CA ARG A 78 -8.71 -12.20 6.30
C ARG A 78 -10.23 -12.30 6.29
N ALA A 79 -10.82 -12.93 5.27
CA ALA A 79 -12.26 -12.95 5.05
C ALA A 79 -13.01 -13.73 6.15
N LEU A 80 -12.33 -14.60 6.88
CA LEU A 80 -12.90 -15.37 8.00
C LEU A 80 -12.76 -14.66 9.36
N ASP A 81 -11.97 -13.60 9.43
CA ASP A 81 -11.60 -12.89 10.67
C ASP A 81 -12.17 -11.45 10.66
N SER A 82 -11.34 -10.47 11.02
CA SER A 82 -11.68 -9.06 11.25
C SER A 82 -12.22 -8.31 10.03
N LEU A 83 -12.06 -8.84 8.81
CA LEU A 83 -12.45 -8.15 7.56
C LEU A 83 -13.67 -8.76 6.85
N LYS A 84 -14.37 -9.71 7.48
CA LYS A 84 -15.49 -10.45 6.85
C LYS A 84 -16.58 -9.53 6.28
N ASP A 85 -17.06 -8.60 7.10
CA ASP A 85 -18.21 -7.73 6.81
C ASP A 85 -17.79 -6.33 6.32
N ILE A 86 -16.51 -6.14 6.03
CA ILE A 86 -15.96 -4.87 5.55
C ILE A 86 -15.91 -4.89 4.03
N ASP A 87 -16.42 -3.83 3.43
CA ASP A 87 -16.27 -3.60 2.00
C ASP A 87 -14.82 -3.19 1.68
N PRO A 88 -14.14 -3.86 0.72
CA PRO A 88 -12.72 -3.62 0.46
C PRO A 88 -12.44 -2.19 0.03
N HIS A 89 -13.37 -1.50 -0.64
CA HIS A 89 -13.17 -0.12 -1.08
C HIS A 89 -13.12 0.87 0.10
N THR A 90 -13.69 0.49 1.24
CA THR A 90 -13.69 1.31 2.46
C THR A 90 -12.41 1.16 3.28
N LEU A 91 -11.56 0.17 2.98
CA LEU A 91 -10.28 0.01 3.64
C LEU A 91 -9.33 1.15 3.25
N GLU A 92 -8.67 1.73 4.24
CA GLU A 92 -7.58 2.68 4.04
C GLU A 92 -6.25 1.91 4.17
N LEU A 93 -5.39 2.00 3.15
CA LEU A 93 -4.06 1.38 3.17
C LEU A 93 -3.00 2.44 3.36
N TRP A 94 -2.08 2.19 4.29
CA TRP A 94 -1.03 3.12 4.67
C TRP A 94 0.34 2.45 4.55
N LYS A 95 1.30 3.13 3.94
CA LYS A 95 2.70 2.69 3.85
C LYS A 95 3.54 3.42 4.91
N PRO A 96 4.19 2.72 5.84
CA PRO A 96 5.16 3.34 6.75
C PRO A 96 6.28 4.05 5.98
N LYS A 97 6.65 5.26 6.42
CA LYS A 97 7.75 6.04 5.83
C LYS A 97 9.08 5.30 6.01
N ASP A 98 9.97 5.42 5.04
CA ASP A 98 11.29 4.76 5.07
C ASP A 98 12.17 5.20 6.27
N SER A 99 11.91 6.39 6.83
CA SER A 99 12.59 6.88 8.03
C SER A 99 12.16 6.17 9.32
N ASN A 100 10.99 5.53 9.32
CA ASN A 100 10.38 4.91 10.50
C ASN A 100 9.90 3.46 10.20
N PRO A 101 10.82 2.54 9.85
CA PRO A 101 10.45 1.17 9.53
C PRO A 101 9.94 0.44 10.78
N ILE A 102 8.78 -0.19 10.67
CA ILE A 102 8.16 -0.92 11.79
C ILE A 102 8.54 -2.39 11.68
N ALA A 103 9.44 -2.85 12.56
CA ALA A 103 9.80 -4.26 12.65
C ALA A 103 8.56 -5.13 12.92
N ALA A 104 8.38 -6.19 12.14
CA ALA A 104 7.25 -7.13 12.20
C ALA A 104 7.36 -8.16 13.35
N GLU A 105 8.16 -7.86 14.37
CA GLU A 105 8.30 -8.70 15.55
C GLU A 105 7.01 -8.68 16.36
N ARG A 106 6.60 -9.84 16.88
CA ARG A 106 5.27 -10.06 17.45
C ARG A 106 5.01 -9.31 18.77
N ASN A 107 6.05 -8.81 19.43
CA ASN A 107 5.91 -8.27 20.78
C ASN A 107 5.52 -6.79 20.71
N ASN A 108 4.33 -6.48 21.23
CA ASN A 108 3.82 -5.13 21.48
C ASN A 108 3.71 -4.24 20.23
N LEU A 109 3.25 -4.78 19.09
CA LEU A 109 3.09 -3.99 17.86
C LEU A 109 2.04 -2.90 18.03
N VAL A 110 0.91 -3.23 18.67
CA VAL A 110 -0.14 -2.26 18.99
C VAL A 110 0.42 -1.12 19.84
N GLU A 111 1.14 -1.43 20.92
CA GLU A 111 1.71 -0.39 21.80
C GLU A 111 2.73 0.48 21.04
N ARG A 112 3.57 -0.12 20.20
CA ARG A 112 4.57 0.61 19.39
C ARG A 112 3.89 1.55 18.40
N ILE A 113 2.82 1.11 17.73
CA ILE A 113 2.06 1.95 16.80
C ILE A 113 1.39 3.10 17.55
N VAL A 114 0.79 2.82 18.72
CA VAL A 114 0.20 3.86 19.57
C VAL A 114 1.23 4.89 20.03
N LEU A 115 2.48 4.46 20.32
CA LEU A 115 3.58 5.36 20.69
C LEU A 115 4.05 6.26 19.54
N LEU A 116 3.89 5.82 18.28
CA LEU A 116 4.20 6.65 17.11
C LEU A 116 3.17 7.76 16.89
N GLY A 117 2.00 7.68 17.52
CA GLY A 117 0.91 8.65 17.40
C GLY A 117 -0.06 8.30 16.28
N ASP A 118 -0.65 9.31 15.66
CA ASP A 118 -1.58 9.10 14.54
C ASP A 118 -0.85 8.55 13.32
N ILE A 119 -1.47 7.59 12.60
CA ILE A 119 -0.87 6.91 11.44
C ILE A 119 -0.35 7.88 10.39
N SER A 120 -1.09 8.97 10.13
CA SER A 120 -0.74 10.00 9.16
C SER A 120 0.59 10.74 9.47
N THR A 121 1.10 10.63 10.69
CA THR A 121 2.39 11.25 11.06
C THR A 121 3.57 10.43 10.53
N PHE A 122 3.49 9.11 10.56
CA PHE A 122 4.61 8.20 10.26
C PHE A 122 4.39 7.31 9.02
N ALA A 123 3.21 7.35 8.42
CA ALA A 123 2.87 6.62 7.21
C ALA A 123 2.17 7.53 6.20
N ASP A 124 2.26 7.16 4.93
CA ASP A 124 1.59 7.84 3.82
C ASP A 124 0.41 6.97 3.34
N GLU A 125 -0.74 7.59 3.14
CA GLU A 125 -1.93 6.91 2.59
C GLU A 125 -1.68 6.54 1.12
N LEU A 126 -2.06 5.32 0.74
CA LEU A 126 -1.90 4.83 -0.62
C LEU A 126 -3.10 5.19 -1.48
N ASP A 127 -2.84 5.78 -2.65
CA ASP A 127 -3.88 6.10 -3.60
C ASP A 127 -4.40 4.81 -4.27
N PRO A 128 -5.73 4.58 -4.34
CA PRO A 128 -6.28 3.36 -4.93
C PRO A 128 -5.90 3.09 -6.39
N SER A 129 -5.55 4.14 -7.15
CA SER A 129 -5.16 4.05 -8.57
C SER A 129 -3.68 3.86 -8.81
N GLU A 130 -2.85 3.93 -7.75
CA GLU A 130 -1.43 3.63 -7.85
C GLU A 130 -1.20 2.13 -8.02
N THR A 131 -0.20 1.77 -8.81
CA THR A 131 0.23 0.37 -8.94
C THR A 131 1.14 -0.02 -7.78
N VAL A 132 1.10 -1.29 -7.40
CA VAL A 132 1.96 -1.82 -6.32
C VAL A 132 3.44 -1.60 -6.65
N PHE A 133 3.86 -1.69 -7.92
CA PHE A 133 5.23 -1.41 -8.33
C PHE A 133 5.66 0.04 -8.17
N SER A 134 4.77 1.00 -8.41
CA SER A 134 5.06 2.43 -8.18
C SER A 134 5.43 2.68 -6.71
N ILE A 135 4.72 2.00 -5.81
CA ILE A 135 4.88 2.13 -4.36
C ILE A 135 6.07 1.30 -3.83
N PHE A 136 6.25 0.10 -4.39
CA PHE A 136 7.27 -0.88 -4.02
C PHE A 136 8.03 -1.35 -5.27
N PRO A 137 8.99 -0.56 -5.79
CA PRO A 137 9.70 -0.90 -7.02
C PRO A 137 10.59 -2.14 -6.90
N THR A 138 10.86 -2.57 -5.66
CA THR A 138 11.63 -3.78 -5.35
C THR A 138 10.99 -4.52 -4.17
N GLN A 139 11.32 -5.80 -4.00
CA GLN A 139 10.83 -6.61 -2.89
C GLN A 139 11.22 -5.99 -1.55
N PRO A 140 10.26 -5.53 -0.74
CA PRO A 140 10.57 -4.90 0.54
C PRO A 140 11.16 -5.91 1.54
N PRO A 141 11.97 -5.44 2.51
CA PRO A 141 12.71 -6.32 3.40
C PRO A 141 11.79 -7.13 4.32
N ARG A 142 11.97 -8.45 4.34
CA ARG A 142 11.06 -9.41 5.00
C ARG A 142 10.83 -9.19 6.50
N GLY A 143 11.66 -8.42 7.19
CA GLY A 143 11.60 -8.19 8.64
C GLY A 143 10.60 -7.11 9.08
N TYR A 144 9.98 -6.38 8.15
CA TYR A 144 9.20 -5.18 8.47
C TYR A 144 7.74 -5.31 8.02
N ILE A 145 6.90 -4.47 8.60
CA ILE A 145 5.54 -4.23 8.13
C ILE A 145 5.63 -3.28 6.93
N HIS A 146 4.96 -3.63 5.85
CA HIS A 146 4.97 -2.85 4.61
C HIS A 146 3.68 -2.06 4.44
N ILE A 147 2.56 -2.59 4.93
CA ILE A 147 1.25 -1.98 4.83
C ILE A 147 0.54 -2.05 6.19
N ILE A 148 -0.01 -0.92 6.62
CA ILE A 148 -0.95 -0.84 7.73
C ILE A 148 -2.34 -0.68 7.13
N VAL A 149 -3.24 -1.57 7.52
CA VAL A 149 -4.64 -1.60 7.07
C VAL A 149 -5.46 -0.93 8.16
N LYS A 150 -6.04 0.22 7.82
CA LYS A 150 -6.97 0.91 8.70
C LYS A 150 -8.38 0.56 8.27
N VAL A 151 -9.09 -0.09 9.19
CA VAL A 151 -10.49 -0.47 9.00
C VAL A 151 -11.34 0.73 9.40
N PRO A 152 -12.22 1.24 8.52
CA PRO A 152 -13.11 2.33 8.89
C PRO A 152 -13.95 1.87 10.07
N HIS A 153 -14.03 2.71 11.11
CA HIS A 153 -14.98 2.50 12.18
C HIS A 153 -16.38 2.66 11.59
N ILE A 154 -16.94 1.57 11.07
CA ILE A 154 -18.38 1.47 10.86
C ILE A 154 -18.97 1.67 12.25
N ASN A 155 -19.54 2.86 12.47
CA ASN A 155 -20.27 3.21 13.67
C ASN A 155 -21.57 2.36 13.75
N LEU A 156 -21.43 1.04 13.83
CA LEU A 156 -22.51 0.07 14.05
C LEU A 156 -22.91 0.03 15.53
N PHE A 157 -22.82 1.15 16.24
CA PHE A 157 -23.40 1.29 17.57
C PHE A 157 -24.71 2.09 17.46
N PRO A 158 -25.89 1.48 17.76
CA PRO A 158 -26.95 2.25 18.40
C PRO A 158 -26.37 2.91 19.66
N PRO A 159 -26.81 4.10 20.07
CA PRO A 159 -26.12 5.02 20.99
C PRO A 159 -25.90 4.55 22.45
N HIS A 160 -25.95 3.25 22.76
CA HIS A 160 -25.99 2.73 24.13
C HIS A 160 -24.76 1.96 24.62
N VAL A 161 -23.71 1.78 23.82
CA VAL A 161 -22.50 1.06 24.28
C VAL A 161 -21.21 1.88 24.07
N LEU A 162 -21.21 3.13 24.55
CA LEU A 162 -19.99 3.93 24.69
C LEU A 162 -19.73 4.25 26.17
N LEU A 163 -19.37 3.24 26.96
CA LEU A 163 -18.92 3.47 28.34
C LEU A 163 -17.63 2.77 28.76
N ILE A 164 -17.00 1.95 27.91
CA ILE A 164 -15.81 1.17 28.35
C ILE A 164 -14.49 1.60 27.68
N SER A 165 -14.48 2.23 26.51
CA SER A 165 -13.22 2.58 25.82
C SER A 165 -12.56 3.88 26.33
N SER A 166 -13.35 4.85 26.82
CA SER A 166 -12.80 6.11 27.40
C SER A 166 -12.33 5.98 28.85
N LEU A 167 -12.67 4.90 29.56
CA LEU A 167 -12.26 4.74 30.96
C LEU A 167 -10.83 4.23 31.14
N SER A 168 -10.20 3.68 30.09
CA SER A 168 -8.78 3.26 30.13
C SER A 168 -7.82 4.46 30.09
N ARG A 169 -8.16 5.54 29.39
CA ARG A 169 -7.37 6.78 29.39
C ARG A 169 -7.55 7.62 30.67
N LEU A 170 -8.63 7.43 31.42
CA LEU A 170 -8.89 8.21 32.64
C LEU A 170 -8.28 7.62 33.92
N ARG A 171 -7.79 6.37 33.91
CA ARG A 171 -7.16 5.75 35.10
C ARG A 171 -5.68 6.10 35.29
N ILE A 172 -4.99 6.56 34.24
CA ILE A 172 -3.57 6.94 34.35
C ILE A 172 -3.39 8.34 34.95
N LEU A 173 -4.40 9.21 34.91
CA LEU A 173 -4.32 10.57 35.47
C LEU A 173 -4.62 10.68 36.97
N ARG A 174 -4.97 9.59 37.67
CA ARG A 174 -5.25 9.62 39.12
C ARG A 174 -4.09 9.20 40.02
N ALA A 175 -2.95 8.78 39.48
CA ALA A 175 -1.81 8.33 40.28
C ALA A 175 -0.78 9.43 40.62
N THR A 176 -0.87 10.63 40.04
CA THR A 176 0.17 11.67 40.18
C THR A 176 -0.24 12.91 40.99
N LEU A 177 -1.29 12.82 41.81
CA LEU A 177 -1.76 13.96 42.62
C LEU A 177 -2.07 13.61 44.09
N ILE A 178 -1.36 12.65 44.66
CA ILE A 178 -1.31 12.44 46.12
C ILE A 178 0.12 12.10 46.54
N SER A 179 1.06 13.03 46.34
CA SER A 179 2.38 12.96 46.99
C SER A 179 2.97 14.36 47.19
N SER A 180 2.15 15.27 47.69
CA SER A 180 2.59 16.59 48.15
C SER A 180 1.71 17.06 49.30
N HIS A 181 1.54 16.21 50.33
CA HIS A 181 1.05 16.67 51.62
C HIS A 181 2.24 16.81 52.58
N ILE A 182 2.79 18.02 52.57
CA ILE A 182 3.73 18.55 53.56
C ILE A 182 2.99 18.69 54.90
N PRO A 183 3.44 18.10 56.02
CA PRO A 183 3.06 18.55 57.34
C PRO A 183 4.21 19.38 57.91
N TRP A 184 4.16 20.69 57.67
CA TRP A 184 4.81 21.66 58.54
C TRP A 184 3.73 22.19 59.51
N LEU A 185 4.13 22.24 60.78
CA LEU A 185 3.60 23.12 61.85
C LEU A 185 2.30 22.72 62.55
N SER A 186 2.49 22.15 63.74
CA SER A 186 1.82 22.59 64.98
C SER A 186 2.95 22.63 66.03
N PHE A 187 3.62 23.76 66.30
CA PHE A 187 3.20 24.97 67.03
C PHE A 187 2.79 24.72 68.50
N ILE A 188 3.74 25.04 69.40
CA ILE A 188 3.62 25.74 70.70
C ILE A 188 2.94 25.06 71.91
N GLY A 189 3.74 24.90 72.97
CA GLY A 189 3.47 25.49 74.29
C GLY A 189 3.03 24.55 75.42
N TYR A 190 3.94 24.22 76.34
CA TYR A 190 3.97 24.71 77.73
C TYR A 190 5.23 24.18 78.45
#